data_AF-A0A226MAH9-F1
#
_entry.id   AF-A0A226MAH9-F1
#
_cell.length_a   1.000
_cell.length_b   1.000
_cell.length_c   1.000
_cell.angle_alpha   90.00
_cell.angle_beta   90.00
_cell.angle_gamma   90.00
#
_symmetry.space_group_name_H-M   'P 1'
#
loop_
_entity.id
_entity.type
_entity.pdbx_description
1 polymer ?
#
loop_
_entity_poly.entity_id
_entity_poly.type
_entity_poly.pdbx_seq_one_letter_code
_entity_poly.pdbx_strand_id
1 'polypeptide(L)'
;MVLLIGACWLVAAAVGSLPVMGWNCISDLRDCSTVLPLYSKRYVLFVVTIFTLILLAIVGLYGRIYCIVRSSHADIASAQTLALLKTVTIVLGAFIVCWLPAFVILLLDASCPLRSCRVLYRANYFFAFATLNSAANPVIYTLRSKEMRREFRRVLCCCGAG
;
A
#
# COMPACT_ATOMS: atom_id res chain seq x y z
N MET A 1 -8.65 20.29 -1.87
CA MET A 1 -8.32 18.98 -2.48
C MET A 1 -7.00 19.01 -3.25
N VAL A 2 -6.79 19.95 -4.19
CA VAL A 2 -5.54 20.06 -4.97
C VAL A 2 -4.29 20.24 -4.10
N LEU A 3 -4.36 21.10 -3.07
CA LEU A 3 -3.24 21.31 -2.14
C LEU A 3 -2.82 20.03 -1.40
N LEU A 4 -3.79 19.22 -0.96
CA LEU A 4 -3.53 17.94 -0.29
C LEU A 4 -2.86 16.95 -1.25
N ILE A 5 -3.36 16.86 -2.48
CA ILE A 5 -2.77 16.00 -3.53
C ILE A 5 -1.33 16.43 -3.80
N GLY A 6 -1.10 17.73 -4.00
CA GLY A 6 0.24 18.28 -4.21
C GLY A 6 1.19 17.99 -3.06
N ALA A 7 0.75 18.16 -1.82
CA ALA A 7 1.55 17.84 -0.64
C ALA A 7 1.92 16.34 -0.58
N CYS A 8 0.99 15.43 -0.87
CA CYS A 8 1.28 14.00 -0.92
C CYS A 8 2.36 13.65 -1.96
N TRP A 9 2.28 14.24 -3.15
CA TRP A 9 3.29 14.05 -4.19
C TRP A 9 4.66 14.60 -3.80
N LEU A 10 4.70 15.79 -3.19
CA LEU A 10 5.94 16.41 -2.72
C LEU A 10 6.63 15.56 -1.65
N VAL A 11 5.87 15.08 -0.67
CA VAL A 11 6.42 14.20 0.38
C VAL A 11 6.93 12.89 -0.22
N ALA A 12 6.17 12.28 -1.13
CA ALA A 12 6.59 11.05 -1.80
C ALA A 12 7.88 11.24 -2.61
N ALA A 13 7.98 12.34 -3.36
CA ALA A 13 9.16 12.68 -4.14
C ALA A 13 10.38 12.93 -3.23
N ALA A 14 10.20 13.70 -2.15
CA ALA A 14 11.26 13.99 -1.19
C ALA A 14 11.80 12.71 -0.54
N VAL A 15 10.94 11.83 -0.04
CA VAL A 15 11.35 10.56 0.57
C VAL A 15 12.01 9.64 -0.45
N GLY A 16 11.50 9.61 -1.68
CA GLY A 16 12.04 8.80 -2.78
C GLY A 16 13.41 9.28 -3.30
N SER A 17 13.72 10.58 -3.18
CA SER A 17 14.99 11.15 -3.64
C SER A 17 16.11 11.09 -2.62
N LEU A 18 15.84 10.80 -1.34
CA LEU A 18 16.86 10.73 -0.27
C LEU A 18 18.06 9.82 -0.59
N PRO A 19 17.91 8.63 -1.19
CA PRO A 19 19.05 7.79 -1.57
C PRO A 19 19.93 8.42 -2.66
N VAL A 20 19.30 9.14 -3.61
CA VAL A 20 19.99 9.87 -4.69
C VAL A 20 20.76 11.06 -4.12
N MET A 21 20.22 11.71 -3.09
CA MET A 21 20.87 12.82 -2.38
C MET A 21 22.00 12.39 -1.44
N GLY A 22 22.31 11.08 -1.37
CA GLY A 22 23.46 10.57 -0.63
C GLY A 22 23.13 9.57 0.48
N TRP A 23 21.86 9.30 0.79
CA TRP A 23 21.49 8.30 1.80
C TRP A 23 21.50 6.87 1.23
N ASN A 24 22.63 6.49 0.64
CA ASN A 24 22.87 5.20 0.00
C ASN A 24 24.07 4.48 0.65
N CYS A 25 24.35 3.26 0.19
CA CYS A 25 25.40 2.42 0.76
C CYS A 25 26.71 2.38 -0.07
N ILE A 26 26.90 3.30 -1.03
CA ILE A 26 28.07 3.26 -1.95
C ILE A 26 29.40 3.33 -1.19
N SER A 27 29.46 4.10 -0.11
CA SER A 27 30.68 4.26 0.70
C SER A 27 30.90 3.11 1.70
N ASP A 28 29.87 2.35 2.05
CA ASP A 28 29.95 1.21 2.98
C ASP A 28 29.05 0.06 2.52
N LEU A 29 29.65 -0.86 1.75
CA LEU A 29 28.97 -2.02 1.19
C LEU A 29 28.38 -2.96 2.27
N ARG A 30 28.85 -2.88 3.53
CA ARG A 30 28.30 -3.72 4.61
C ARG A 30 26.91 -3.28 5.03
N ASP A 31 26.57 -2.01 4.81
CA ASP A 31 25.26 -1.44 5.12
C ASP A 31 24.26 -1.53 3.95
N CYS A 32 24.63 -2.19 2.85
CA CYS A 32 23.72 -2.36 1.71
C CYS A 32 22.57 -3.34 2.02
N SER A 33 21.39 -3.03 1.50
CA SER A 33 20.26 -3.95 1.45
C SER A 33 20.53 -5.12 0.48
N THR A 34 20.09 -6.31 0.86
CA THR A 34 20.15 -7.51 -0.02
C THR A 34 19.00 -7.48 -1.04
N VAL A 35 17.91 -6.81 -0.70
CA VAL A 35 16.68 -6.74 -1.49
C VAL A 35 16.71 -5.59 -2.49
N LEU A 36 17.20 -4.43 -2.07
CA LEU A 36 17.30 -3.21 -2.87
C LEU A 36 18.78 -2.85 -3.03
N PRO A 37 19.48 -3.40 -4.04
CA PRO A 37 20.88 -3.06 -4.25
C PRO A 37 21.04 -1.54 -4.42
N LEU A 38 22.10 -0.97 -3.84
CA LEU A 38 22.39 0.47 -3.69
C LEU A 38 21.67 1.21 -2.55
N TYR A 39 20.64 0.64 -1.91
CA TYR A 39 19.98 1.26 -0.76
C TYR A 39 20.66 0.85 0.55
N SER A 40 20.78 1.78 1.50
CA SER A 40 21.26 1.46 2.86
C SER A 40 20.16 0.77 3.67
N LYS A 41 20.52 -0.21 4.51
CA LYS A 41 19.58 -0.88 5.43
C LYS A 41 18.90 0.10 6.37
N ARG A 42 19.62 1.15 6.78
CA ARG A 42 19.09 2.24 7.62
C ARG A 42 17.97 3.00 6.93
N TYR A 43 18.15 3.35 5.65
CA TYR A 43 17.10 3.98 4.87
C TYR A 43 15.90 3.05 4.68
N VAL A 44 16.13 1.79 4.35
CA VAL A 44 15.04 0.79 4.23
C VAL A 44 14.25 0.68 5.54
N LEU A 45 14.94 0.57 6.67
CA LEU A 45 14.31 0.54 8.00
C LEU A 45 13.48 1.80 8.27
N PHE A 46 14.02 2.98 7.98
CA PHE A 46 13.33 4.26 8.13
C PHE A 46 12.03 4.33 7.31
N VAL A 47 12.09 3.96 6.03
CA VAL A 47 10.89 3.95 5.17
C VAL A 47 9.86 2.94 5.67
N VAL A 48 10.28 1.71 5.93
CA VAL A 48 9.39 0.63 6.38
C VAL A 48 8.71 0.97 7.71
N THR A 49 9.45 1.54 8.66
CA THR A 49 8.88 1.95 9.95
C THR A 49 7.84 3.05 9.78
N ILE A 50 8.11 4.10 8.99
CA ILE A 50 7.13 5.16 8.70
C ILE A 50 5.87 4.58 8.06
N PHE A 51 6.01 3.77 7.02
CA PHE A 51 4.85 3.18 6.33
C PHE A 51 4.06 2.24 7.24
N THR A 52 4.73 1.49 8.11
CA THR A 52 4.08 0.62 9.11
C THR A 52 3.27 1.44 10.11
N LEU A 53 3.84 2.53 10.63
CA LEU A 53 3.13 3.43 11.55
C LEU A 53 1.90 4.07 10.90
N ILE A 54 2.02 4.52 9.65
CA ILE A 54 0.89 5.06 8.87
C ILE A 54 -0.19 3.99 8.71
N LEU A 55 0.19 2.76 8.35
CA LEU A 55 -0.76 1.66 8.17
C LEU A 55 -1.48 1.32 9.48
N LEU A 56 -0.77 1.23 10.59
CA LEU A 56 -1.35 0.98 11.92
C LEU A 56 -2.30 2.11 12.34
N ALA A 57 -1.93 3.36 12.09
CA ALA A 57 -2.80 4.50 12.36
C ALA A 57 -4.09 4.45 11.53
N ILE A 58 -3.99 4.14 10.23
CA ILE A 58 -5.16 3.96 9.35
C ILE A 58 -6.05 2.82 9.86
N VAL A 59 -5.47 1.64 10.15
CA VAL A 59 -6.24 0.50 10.68
C VAL A 59 -6.91 0.84 12.01
N GLY A 60 -6.20 1.53 12.91
CA GLY A 60 -6.75 1.99 14.19
C GLY A 60 -7.90 2.97 14.01
N LEU A 61 -7.75 3.99 13.16
CA LEU A 61 -8.78 4.98 12.86
C LEU A 61 -10.02 4.33 12.24
N TYR A 62 -9.85 3.50 11.20
CA TYR A 62 -10.97 2.82 10.55
C TYR A 62 -11.61 1.77 11.45
N GLY A 63 -10.83 1.08 12.29
CA GLY A 63 -11.35 0.19 13.32
C GLY A 63 -12.22 0.94 14.33
N ARG A 64 -11.78 2.11 14.79
CA ARG A 64 -12.57 2.98 15.68
C ARG A 64 -13.85 3.46 15.01
N ILE A 65 -13.77 3.96 13.77
CA ILE A 65 -14.95 4.40 13.00
C ILE A 65 -15.93 3.23 12.82
N TYR A 66 -15.43 2.05 12.46
CA TYR A 66 -16.26 0.86 12.30
C TYR A 66 -16.94 0.45 13.61
N CYS A 67 -16.19 0.43 14.72
CA CYS A 67 -16.74 0.14 16.04
C CYS A 67 -17.81 1.16 16.45
N ILE A 68 -17.57 2.46 16.25
CA ILE A 68 -18.53 3.53 16.55
C ILE A 68 -19.81 3.34 15.73
N VAL A 69 -19.69 3.14 14.43
CA VAL A 69 -20.86 2.94 13.54
C VAL A 69 -21.62 1.66 13.90
N ARG A 70 -20.93 0.60 14.32
CA ARG A 70 -21.56 -0.63 14.78
C ARG A 70 -22.25 -0.47 16.13
N SER A 71 -21.63 0.26 17.07
CA SER A 71 -22.17 0.50 18.42
C SER A 71 -23.27 1.56 18.46
N SER A 72 -23.33 2.46 17.48
CA SER A 72 -24.43 3.42 17.34
C SER A 72 -25.69 2.79 16.75
N HIS A 73 -25.63 1.52 16.31
CA HIS A 73 -26.71 0.80 15.66
C HIS A 73 -27.19 1.48 14.36
N ALA A 74 -27.86 0.72 13.49
CA ALA A 74 -28.23 1.12 12.13
C ALA A 74 -29.24 2.29 12.03
N ASP A 75 -29.53 2.98 13.13
CA ASP A 75 -30.60 3.98 13.23
C ASP A 75 -30.16 5.39 12.82
N ILE A 76 -28.85 5.70 12.81
CA ILE A 76 -28.32 7.04 12.46
C ILE A 76 -27.48 7.03 11.17
N ALA A 77 -26.81 5.91 10.85
CA ALA A 77 -25.91 5.84 9.70
C ALA A 77 -26.67 5.50 8.41
N SER A 78 -26.70 6.44 7.46
CA SER A 78 -27.23 6.22 6.10
C SER A 78 -26.65 4.94 5.48
N ALA A 79 -27.48 4.20 4.75
CA ALA A 79 -27.06 3.02 3.97
C ALA A 79 -25.89 3.35 3.02
N GLN A 80 -25.80 4.59 2.52
CA GLN A 80 -24.69 5.06 1.70
C GLN A 80 -23.37 5.13 2.50
N THR A 81 -23.40 5.62 3.74
CA THR A 81 -22.23 5.70 4.64
C THR A 81 -21.72 4.30 4.98
N LEU A 82 -22.62 3.36 5.29
CA LEU A 82 -22.27 1.96 5.54
C LEU A 82 -21.66 1.28 4.29
N ALA A 83 -22.19 1.58 3.10
CA ALA A 83 -21.66 1.05 1.85
C ALA A 83 -20.25 1.60 1.52
N LEU A 84 -20.02 2.89 1.78
CA LEU A 84 -18.71 3.52 1.63
C LEU A 84 -17.69 2.91 2.59
N LEU A 85 -18.02 2.83 3.89
CA LEU A 85 -17.15 2.24 4.91
C LEU A 85 -16.79 0.80 4.56
N LYS A 86 -17.78 -0.02 4.17
CA LYS A 86 -17.53 -1.41 3.75
C LYS A 86 -16.58 -1.49 2.55
N THR A 87 -16.72 -0.58 1.58
CA THR A 87 -15.82 -0.53 0.42
C THR A 87 -14.41 -0.15 0.84
N VAL A 88 -14.25 0.88 1.69
CA VAL A 88 -12.95 1.30 2.20
C VAL A 88 -12.28 0.19 3.02
N THR A 89 -13.02 -0.51 3.89
CA THR A 89 -12.49 -1.65 4.63
C THR A 89 -12.01 -2.77 3.72
N ILE A 90 -12.73 -3.08 2.63
CA ILE A 90 -12.31 -4.08 1.65
C ILE A 90 -11.02 -3.64 0.93
N VAL A 91 -10.95 -2.39 0.48
CA VAL A 91 -9.76 -1.83 -0.19
C VAL A 91 -8.55 -1.83 0.76
N LEU A 92 -8.72 -1.40 2.01
CA LEU A 92 -7.66 -1.43 3.02
C LEU A 92 -7.21 -2.86 3.35
N GLY A 93 -8.15 -3.81 3.46
CA GLY A 93 -7.83 -5.21 3.67
C GLY A 93 -7.04 -5.81 2.52
N ALA A 94 -7.43 -5.53 1.27
CA ALA A 94 -6.69 -5.95 0.09
C ALA A 94 -5.27 -5.34 0.06
N PHE A 95 -5.15 -4.05 0.38
CA PHE A 95 -3.85 -3.39 0.49
C PHE A 95 -2.94 -4.08 1.51
N ILE A 96 -3.44 -4.35 2.72
CA ILE A 96 -2.68 -5.04 3.77
C ILE A 96 -2.25 -6.42 3.29
N VAL A 97 -3.18 -7.24 2.76
CA VAL A 97 -2.85 -8.60 2.30
C VAL A 97 -1.77 -8.56 1.24
N CYS A 98 -1.90 -7.71 0.22
CA CYS A 98 -0.94 -7.62 -0.87
C CYS A 98 0.44 -7.09 -0.44
N TRP A 99 0.48 -6.11 0.47
CA TRP A 99 1.74 -5.45 0.85
C TRP A 99 2.44 -6.07 2.06
N LEU A 100 1.72 -6.74 2.96
CA LEU A 100 2.28 -7.34 4.18
C LEU A 100 3.49 -8.26 3.90
N PRO A 101 3.48 -9.14 2.87
CA PRO A 101 4.63 -9.99 2.61
C PRO A 101 5.89 -9.19 2.21
N ALA A 102 5.72 -8.09 1.47
CA ALA A 102 6.83 -7.20 1.12
C ALA A 102 7.35 -6.43 2.36
N PHE A 103 6.47 -5.94 3.23
CA PHE A 103 6.87 -5.30 4.48
C PHE A 103 7.67 -6.25 5.39
N VAL A 104 7.22 -7.50 5.52
CA VAL A 104 7.92 -8.52 6.33
C VAL A 104 9.32 -8.78 5.77
N ILE A 105 9.47 -8.93 4.44
CA ILE A 105 10.77 -9.17 3.83
C ILE A 105 11.71 -7.97 3.99
N LEU A 106 11.21 -6.74 3.90
CA LEU A 106 12.02 -5.54 4.11
C LEU A 106 12.45 -5.36 5.58
N LEU A 107 11.59 -5.70 6.55
CA LEU A 107 11.97 -5.77 7.96
C LEU A 107 13.06 -6.83 8.19
N LEU A 108 12.89 -8.02 7.59
CA LEU A 108 13.89 -9.09 7.67
C LEU A 108 15.22 -8.68 7.04
N ASP A 109 15.22 -7.93 5.93
CA ASP A 109 16.44 -7.41 5.30
C ASP A 109 17.21 -6.44 6.19
N ALA A 110 16.49 -5.58 6.91
CA ALA A 110 17.10 -4.66 7.85
C ALA A 110 17.67 -5.36 9.09
N SER A 111 17.02 -6.42 9.59
CA SER A 111 17.45 -7.17 10.78
C SER A 111 18.44 -8.30 10.51
N CYS A 112 18.52 -8.81 9.28
CA CYS A 112 19.37 -9.95 8.96
C CYS A 112 20.78 -9.53 8.51
N PRO A 113 21.84 -10.21 8.99
CA PRO A 113 23.19 -10.02 8.45
C PRO A 113 23.26 -10.35 6.95
N LEU A 114 24.15 -9.66 6.23
CA LEU A 114 24.36 -9.86 4.79
C LEU A 114 24.56 -11.35 4.46
N ARG A 115 23.85 -11.84 3.44
CA ARG A 115 23.94 -13.22 2.90
C ARG A 115 23.53 -14.35 3.84
N SER A 116 23.01 -14.05 5.03
CA SER A 116 22.57 -15.09 5.98
C SER A 116 21.15 -15.58 5.66
N CYS A 117 20.25 -14.67 5.26
CA CYS A 117 18.85 -14.99 4.97
C CYS A 117 18.62 -15.30 3.48
N ARG A 118 18.53 -16.59 3.12
CA ARG A 118 18.27 -17.03 1.73
C ARG A 118 16.93 -16.53 1.16
N VAL A 119 15.93 -16.28 2.02
CA VAL A 119 14.60 -15.83 1.60
C VAL A 119 14.60 -14.43 0.94
N LEU A 120 15.58 -13.57 1.28
CA LEU A 120 15.71 -12.23 0.70
C LEU A 120 15.98 -12.28 -0.81
N TYR A 121 16.66 -13.31 -1.32
CA TYR A 121 16.90 -13.48 -2.76
C TYR A 121 15.61 -13.78 -3.55
N ARG A 122 14.52 -14.13 -2.86
CA ARG A 122 13.20 -14.35 -3.44
C ARG A 122 12.28 -13.13 -3.29
N ALA A 123 12.81 -11.97 -2.87
CA ALA A 123 12.07 -10.72 -2.67
C ALA A 123 11.18 -10.32 -3.86
N ASN A 124 11.62 -10.59 -5.09
CA ASN A 124 10.87 -10.28 -6.32
C ASN A 124 9.45 -10.86 -6.32
N TYR A 125 9.24 -12.06 -5.76
CA TYR A 125 7.90 -12.67 -5.69
C TYR A 125 6.98 -11.89 -4.74
N PHE A 126 7.53 -11.40 -3.63
CA PHE A 126 6.76 -10.63 -2.64
C PHE A 126 6.40 -9.25 -3.18
N PHE A 127 7.28 -8.59 -3.94
CA PHE A 127 6.95 -7.34 -4.65
C PHE A 127 5.99 -7.54 -5.82
N ALA A 128 6.11 -8.66 -6.55
CA ALA A 128 5.13 -9.01 -7.58
C ALA A 128 3.73 -9.18 -6.98
N PHE A 129 3.64 -9.82 -5.81
CA PHE A 129 2.37 -9.93 -5.08
C PHE A 129 1.84 -8.57 -4.61
N ALA A 130 2.71 -7.67 -4.14
CA ALA A 130 2.33 -6.30 -3.79
C ALA A 130 1.79 -5.52 -5.00
N THR A 131 2.32 -5.77 -6.20
CA THR A 131 1.88 -5.12 -7.44
C THR A 131 0.45 -5.51 -7.83
N LEU A 132 -0.02 -6.72 -7.45
CA LEU A 132 -1.40 -7.15 -7.65
C LEU A 132 -2.42 -6.24 -6.96
N ASN A 133 -2.02 -5.50 -5.91
CA ASN A 133 -2.85 -4.49 -5.26
C ASN A 133 -3.39 -3.44 -6.25
N SER A 134 -2.56 -2.98 -7.19
CA SER A 134 -2.97 -1.99 -8.19
C SER A 134 -4.06 -2.53 -9.12
N ALA A 135 -4.00 -3.83 -9.46
CA ALA A 135 -5.02 -4.51 -10.26
C ALA A 135 -6.28 -4.83 -9.45
N ALA A 136 -6.15 -5.09 -8.14
CA ALA A 136 -7.27 -5.35 -7.25
C ALA A 136 -8.21 -4.14 -7.11
N ASN A 137 -7.68 -2.91 -7.18
CA ASN A 137 -8.46 -1.69 -7.03
C ASN A 137 -9.64 -1.59 -8.03
N PRO A 138 -9.44 -1.58 -9.37
CA PRO A 138 -10.55 -1.60 -10.33
C PRO A 138 -11.51 -2.77 -10.16
N VAL A 139 -11.02 -3.97 -9.80
CA VAL A 139 -11.85 -5.16 -9.59
C VAL A 139 -12.79 -4.97 -8.38
N ILE A 140 -12.27 -4.47 -7.27
CA ILE A 140 -13.07 -4.18 -6.07
C ILE A 140 -14.15 -3.15 -6.42
N TYR A 141 -13.80 -2.06 -7.10
CA TYR A 141 -14.79 -1.02 -7.42
C TYR A 141 -15.85 -1.48 -8.45
N THR A 142 -15.46 -2.23 -9.48
CA THR A 142 -16.41 -2.79 -10.48
C THR A 142 -17.33 -3.86 -9.91
N LEU A 143 -16.87 -4.63 -8.93
CA LEU A 143 -17.71 -5.59 -8.21
C LEU A 143 -18.67 -4.93 -7.22
N ARG A 144 -18.31 -3.78 -6.65
CA ARG A 144 -19.10 -3.11 -5.59
C ARG A 144 -20.04 -2.02 -6.11
N SER A 145 -19.69 -1.31 -7.19
CA SER A 145 -20.54 -0.26 -7.77
C SER A 145 -21.19 -0.73 -9.07
N LYS A 146 -22.53 -0.79 -9.09
CA LYS A 146 -23.31 -1.08 -10.30
C LYS A 146 -23.10 0.00 -11.37
N GLU A 147 -22.89 1.25 -10.96
CA GLU A 147 -22.66 2.39 -11.83
C GLU A 147 -21.30 2.28 -12.53
N MET A 148 -20.24 1.98 -11.76
CA MET A 148 -18.90 1.77 -12.33
C MET A 148 -18.85 0.54 -13.24
N ARG A 149 -19.57 -0.54 -12.91
CA ARG A 149 -19.72 -1.72 -13.79
C ARG A 149 -20.47 -1.39 -15.08
N ARG A 150 -21.41 -0.43 -15.05
CA ARG A 150 -22.18 0.00 -16.21
C ARG A 150 -21.30 0.81 -17.15
N GLU A 151 -20.51 1.74 -16.61
CA GLU A 151 -19.57 2.55 -17.41
C GLU A 151 -18.41 1.70 -17.97
N PHE A 152 -17.83 0.77 -17.19
CA PHE A 152 -16.84 -0.17 -17.73
C PHE A 152 -17.41 -1.01 -18.88
N ARG A 153 -18.64 -1.52 -18.75
CA ARG A 153 -19.30 -2.25 -19.84
C ARG A 153 -19.60 -1.35 -21.04
N ARG A 154 -19.99 -0.09 -20.82
CA ARG A 154 -20.20 0.86 -21.92
C ARG A 154 -18.91 1.07 -22.71
N VAL A 155 -17.78 1.29 -22.05
CA VAL A 155 -16.47 1.46 -22.71
C VAL A 155 -16.06 0.18 -23.47
N LEU A 156 -16.17 -1.00 -22.84
CA LEU A 156 -15.81 -2.28 -23.47
C LEU A 156 -16.74 -2.67 -24.64
N CYS A 157 -18.05 -2.43 -24.52
CA CYS A 157 -19.01 -2.77 -25.57
C CYS A 157 -19.01 -1.77 -26.74
N CYS A 158 -18.54 -0.52 -26.54
CA CYS A 158 -18.32 0.42 -27.64
C CYS A 158 -17.09 0.05 -28.50
N CYS A 159 -16.17 -0.80 -28.02
CA CYS A 159 -15.07 -1.34 -28.83
C CYS A 159 -15.44 -2.63 -29.59
N GLY A 160 -16.67 -3.14 -29.45
CA GLY A 160 -17.16 -4.34 -30.15
C GLY A 160 -18.21 -4.06 -31.23
N ALA A 161 -18.49 -2.79 -31.52
CA ALA A 161 -19.40 -2.36 -32.59
C ALA A 161 -18.65 -1.36 -33.49
N GLY A 162 -17.71 -1.89 -34.27
CA GLY A 162 -17.05 -1.23 -35.39
C GLY A 162 -16.94 -2.23 -36.52
#